data_AF-A0A7X7N9Q8-F1
#
_entry.id   AF-A0A7X7N9Q8-F1
#
_cell.length_a   1.000
_cell.length_b   1.000
_cell.length_c   1.000
_cell.angle_alpha   90.00
_cell.angle_beta   90.00
_cell.angle_gamma   90.00
#
_symmetry.space_group_name_H-M   'P 1'
#
loop_
_entity.id
_entity.type
_entity.pdbx_description
1 polymer ?
#
loop_
_entity_poly.entity_id
_entity_poly.type
_entity_poly.pdbx_seq_one_letter_code
_entity_poly.pdbx_strand_id
1 'polypeptide(L)'
;MTSKAYRRLYPLVVAIIALVVSTSIADSKLKRRGRYVRTDVEKTVDKDSFSVELSCSTTGSLPVLTFKGQTIRTIHEVKMYETIIETPHSAAEAGPVFREKNEIKVIPGEFIAGEQSERVEIIDGNPLPNETFSINGVFTVKTDNEGKCLDKKQIILEFMDDLSVNSCTLTFKHDKLGEKEFVLTRELLKRSNQPRTVKPTPDTIPTVDILEAFGLDFTQLRSIGREGLELKIDLPEGAQPNTIITATVTATNKGNRTIGTLMVRTFSREGWLDGKMFYFGNLEPGKTMTFSRQFLVPDKAAAEASHVAFAVWNLLGRQQDQLQAFRLKRR
;
A
#
# COMPACT_ATOMS: atom_id res chain seq x y z
N MET A 1 -75.83 40.21 -30.57
CA MET A 1 -74.70 39.48 -29.97
C MET A 1 -73.68 40.48 -29.42
N THR A 2 -73.20 40.21 -28.21
CA THR A 2 -71.93 40.67 -27.60
C THR A 2 -71.58 42.17 -27.59
N SER A 3 -71.95 42.91 -26.52
CA SER A 3 -71.31 44.23 -26.26
C SER A 3 -71.40 44.71 -24.80
N LYS A 4 -72.46 44.37 -24.04
CA LYS A 4 -72.63 44.92 -22.68
C LYS A 4 -71.96 44.13 -21.54
N ALA A 5 -71.63 42.85 -21.73
CA ALA A 5 -71.02 42.01 -20.69
C ALA A 5 -69.50 42.29 -20.49
N TYR A 6 -68.78 42.68 -21.55
CA TYR A 6 -67.33 42.91 -21.46
C TYR A 6 -66.94 44.21 -20.73
N ARG A 7 -67.83 45.21 -20.69
CA ARG A 7 -67.54 46.51 -20.05
C ARG A 7 -67.50 46.47 -18.51
N ARG A 8 -68.07 45.43 -17.88
CA ARG A 8 -68.05 45.25 -16.41
C ARG A 8 -66.98 44.28 -15.91
N LEU A 9 -66.43 43.43 -16.78
CA LEU A 9 -65.37 42.48 -16.45
C LEU A 9 -63.97 43.11 -16.53
N TYR A 10 -63.78 44.12 -17.35
CA TYR A 10 -62.48 44.78 -17.53
C TYR A 10 -61.89 45.39 -16.24
N PRO A 11 -62.64 46.16 -15.41
CA PRO A 11 -62.07 46.70 -14.17
C PRO A 11 -61.79 45.61 -13.13
N LEU A 12 -62.55 44.50 -13.15
CA LEU A 12 -62.34 43.38 -12.23
C LEU A 12 -61.09 42.57 -12.61
N VAL A 13 -60.86 42.33 -13.90
CA VAL A 13 -59.67 41.65 -14.40
C VAL A 13 -58.41 42.50 -14.21
N VAL A 14 -58.49 43.82 -14.42
CA VAL A 14 -57.38 44.74 -14.13
C VAL A 14 -57.08 44.81 -12.63
N ALA A 15 -58.11 44.80 -11.76
CA ALA A 15 -57.92 44.76 -10.31
C ALA A 15 -57.29 43.44 -9.85
N ILE A 16 -57.68 42.29 -10.42
CA ILE A 16 -57.09 40.98 -10.11
C ILE A 16 -55.65 40.90 -10.61
N ILE A 17 -55.34 41.41 -11.81
CA ILE A 17 -53.96 41.47 -12.31
C ILE A 17 -53.12 42.42 -11.45
N ALA A 18 -53.65 43.56 -11.03
CA ALA A 18 -52.95 44.46 -10.11
C ALA A 18 -52.73 43.83 -8.73
N LEU A 19 -53.67 43.03 -8.22
CA LEU A 19 -53.53 42.30 -6.95
C LEU A 19 -52.50 41.16 -7.06
N VAL A 20 -52.48 40.43 -8.18
CA VAL A 20 -51.52 39.34 -8.44
C VAL A 20 -50.10 39.87 -8.67
N VAL A 21 -49.96 41.05 -9.30
CA VAL A 21 -48.65 41.70 -9.53
C VAL A 21 -48.12 42.40 -8.27
N SER A 22 -48.98 42.76 -7.30
CA SER A 22 -48.55 43.39 -6.04
C SER A 22 -48.22 42.39 -4.91
N THR A 23 -48.52 41.10 -5.08
CA THR A 23 -48.13 40.05 -4.10
C THR A 23 -46.78 39.37 -4.38
N SER A 24 -46.06 39.76 -5.44
CA SER A 24 -44.80 39.10 -5.82
C SER A 24 -43.54 39.96 -5.65
N ILE A 25 -43.61 41.06 -4.90
CA ILE A 25 -42.40 41.75 -4.40
C ILE A 25 -42.30 41.45 -2.90
N ALA A 26 -42.23 40.16 -2.56
CA ALA A 26 -41.55 39.80 -1.33
C ALA A 26 -40.06 40.08 -1.61
N ASP A 27 -39.49 41.06 -0.90
CA ASP A 27 -38.05 41.24 -0.79
C ASP A 27 -37.44 39.89 -0.42
N SER A 28 -36.96 39.14 -1.40
CA SER A 28 -36.16 37.96 -1.16
C SER A 28 -34.81 38.47 -0.68
N LYS A 29 -34.73 38.79 0.62
CA LYS A 29 -33.48 39.12 1.28
C LYS A 29 -32.51 38.00 0.93
N LEU A 30 -31.51 38.31 0.11
CA LEU A 30 -30.64 37.31 -0.49
C LEU A 30 -29.82 36.66 0.63
N LYS A 31 -30.18 35.43 0.99
CA LYS A 31 -29.44 34.64 1.97
C LYS A 31 -28.06 34.34 1.41
N ARG A 32 -27.02 34.63 2.19
CA ARG A 32 -25.62 34.42 1.83
C ARG A 32 -24.90 33.59 2.88
N ARG A 33 -23.79 32.99 2.46
CA ARG A 33 -22.92 32.19 3.30
C ARG A 33 -22.12 33.08 4.24
N GLY A 34 -22.29 32.87 5.55
CA GLY A 34 -21.57 33.56 6.62
C GLY A 34 -20.33 32.81 7.08
N ARG A 35 -20.06 32.80 8.39
CA ARG A 35 -18.87 32.14 8.95
C ARG A 35 -19.03 30.62 8.96
N TYR A 36 -17.92 29.90 8.82
CA TYR A 36 -17.88 28.46 9.05
C TYR A 36 -18.23 28.15 10.52
N VAL A 37 -19.16 27.22 10.73
CA VAL A 37 -19.62 26.81 12.06
C VAL A 37 -19.07 25.45 12.42
N ARG A 38 -19.35 24.45 11.59
CA ARG A 38 -19.04 23.04 11.86
C ARG A 38 -19.08 22.21 10.58
N THR A 39 -18.63 20.97 10.69
CA THR A 39 -18.77 19.96 9.65
C THR A 39 -19.81 18.93 10.09
N ASP A 40 -20.83 18.70 9.27
CA ASP A 40 -21.85 17.67 9.51
C ASP A 40 -21.55 16.43 8.65
N VAL A 41 -21.81 15.25 9.19
CA VAL A 41 -21.67 13.98 8.46
C VAL A 41 -22.98 13.71 7.72
N GLU A 42 -22.94 13.67 6.40
CA GLU A 42 -24.12 13.36 5.57
C GLU A 42 -24.32 11.86 5.45
N LYS A 43 -23.23 11.12 5.22
CA LYS A 43 -23.28 9.71 4.89
C LYS A 43 -22.00 9.01 5.30
N THR A 44 -22.16 7.79 5.80
CA THR A 44 -21.05 6.85 6.04
C THR A 44 -21.24 5.63 5.16
N VAL A 45 -20.19 5.22 4.45
CA VAL A 45 -20.16 4.01 3.62
C VAL A 45 -19.03 3.11 4.10
N ASP A 46 -19.38 1.93 4.59
CA ASP A 46 -18.42 0.91 5.01
C ASP A 46 -18.24 -0.12 3.88
N LYS A 47 -16.98 -0.42 3.55
CA LYS A 47 -16.61 -1.44 2.57
C LYS A 47 -15.61 -2.40 3.18
N ASP A 48 -15.95 -3.69 3.16
CA ASP A 48 -15.05 -4.75 3.60
C ASP A 48 -13.87 -4.92 2.64
N SER A 49 -12.70 -5.15 3.21
CA SER A 49 -11.42 -5.30 2.53
C SER A 49 -10.46 -6.12 3.40
N PHE A 50 -9.18 -6.12 3.04
CA PHE A 50 -8.13 -6.79 3.80
C PHE A 50 -6.81 -6.03 3.69
N SER A 51 -5.90 -6.29 4.62
CA SER A 51 -4.49 -5.92 4.53
C SER A 51 -3.60 -7.16 4.42
N VAL A 52 -2.42 -6.95 3.85
CA VAL A 52 -1.35 -7.94 3.77
C VAL A 52 -0.06 -7.31 4.29
N GLU A 53 0.60 -8.01 5.20
CA GLU A 53 1.90 -7.64 5.75
C GLU A 53 2.92 -8.74 5.41
N LEU A 54 4.14 -8.35 5.04
CA LEU A 54 5.24 -9.27 4.77
C LEU A 54 6.25 -9.20 5.92
N SER A 55 6.57 -10.35 6.49
CA SER A 55 7.62 -10.50 7.50
C SER A 55 8.43 -11.77 7.24
N CYS A 56 9.48 -11.99 8.02
CA CYS A 56 10.20 -13.26 8.02
C CYS A 56 9.71 -14.21 9.12
N SER A 57 9.84 -15.52 8.90
CA SER A 57 9.66 -16.51 9.95
C SER A 57 10.68 -16.33 11.07
N THR A 58 10.29 -16.58 12.32
CA THR A 58 11.19 -16.53 13.49
C THR A 58 12.29 -17.59 13.47
N THR A 59 12.12 -18.66 12.69
CA THR A 59 12.98 -19.84 12.67
C THR A 59 13.81 -19.98 11.39
N GLY A 60 13.74 -19.02 10.46
CA GLY A 60 14.40 -19.18 9.18
C GLY A 60 14.21 -18.00 8.23
N SER A 61 14.47 -18.26 6.96
CA SER A 61 14.52 -17.31 5.84
C SER A 61 13.30 -17.43 4.93
N LEU A 62 12.19 -17.96 5.47
CA LEU A 62 10.94 -18.10 4.75
C LEU A 62 10.11 -16.83 4.94
N PRO A 63 9.67 -16.18 3.84
CA PRO A 63 8.69 -15.12 3.93
C PRO A 63 7.38 -15.61 4.55
N VAL A 64 6.77 -14.75 5.36
CA VAL A 64 5.46 -14.95 5.98
C VAL A 64 4.57 -13.80 5.56
N LEU A 65 3.45 -14.13 4.93
CA LEU A 65 2.38 -13.19 4.64
C LEU A 65 1.36 -13.24 5.77
N THR A 66 0.98 -12.11 6.34
CA THR A 66 -0.08 -12.01 7.36
C THR A 66 -1.25 -11.24 6.78
N PHE A 67 -2.43 -11.85 6.79
CA PHE A 67 -3.66 -11.30 6.25
C PHE A 67 -4.63 -10.94 7.37
N LYS A 68 -5.10 -9.69 7.39
CA LYS A 68 -6.09 -9.20 8.35
C LYS A 68 -7.27 -8.59 7.60
N GLY A 69 -8.47 -8.76 8.12
CA GLY A 69 -9.64 -8.05 7.61
C GLY A 69 -9.48 -6.55 7.83
N GLN A 70 -10.07 -5.75 6.96
CA GLN A 70 -10.15 -4.30 7.13
C GLN A 70 -11.53 -3.81 6.72
N THR A 71 -12.05 -2.81 7.41
CA THR A 71 -13.21 -2.05 6.94
C THR A 71 -12.74 -0.66 6.52
N ILE A 72 -12.92 -0.35 5.23
CA ILE A 72 -12.67 0.98 4.67
C ILE A 72 -13.96 1.78 4.86
N ARG A 73 -13.94 2.73 5.80
CA ARG A 73 -15.05 3.62 6.10
C ARG A 73 -14.86 4.95 5.39
N THR A 74 -15.76 5.27 4.47
CA THR A 74 -15.79 6.56 3.77
C THR A 74 -16.86 7.44 4.41
N ILE A 75 -16.45 8.56 4.99
CA ILE A 75 -17.33 9.53 5.65
C ILE A 75 -17.44 10.74 4.72
N HIS A 76 -18.65 10.99 4.23
CA HIS A 76 -18.99 12.18 3.45
C HIS A 76 -19.41 13.30 4.39
N GLU A 77 -18.64 14.37 4.36
CA GLU A 77 -18.71 15.49 5.29
C GLU A 77 -19.10 16.77 4.51
N VAL A 78 -20.00 17.57 5.07
CA VAL A 78 -20.39 18.86 4.50
C VAL A 78 -20.09 19.99 5.48
N LYS A 79 -19.46 21.05 4.99
CA LYS A 79 -19.19 22.24 5.81
C LYS A 79 -20.46 23.06 5.95
N MET A 80 -20.85 23.32 7.18
CA MET A 80 -22.02 24.14 7.52
C MET A 80 -21.58 25.55 7.89
N TYR A 81 -22.21 26.52 7.24
CA TYR A 81 -21.95 27.94 7.43
C TYR A 81 -23.19 28.63 7.99
N GLU A 82 -22.98 29.72 8.72
CA GLU A 82 -24.07 30.59 9.15
C GLU A 82 -24.84 31.12 7.94
N THR A 83 -26.16 31.23 8.07
CA THR A 83 -26.96 31.97 7.09
C THR A 83 -26.96 33.44 7.46
N ILE A 84 -26.45 34.29 6.57
CA ILE A 84 -26.51 35.74 6.73
C ILE A 84 -27.49 36.38 5.75
N ILE A 85 -28.15 37.44 6.21
CA ILE A 85 -28.95 38.32 5.38
C ILE A 85 -28.26 39.68 5.35
N GLU A 86 -27.99 40.18 4.15
CA GLU A 86 -27.59 41.57 3.95
C GLU A 86 -28.86 42.42 3.81
N THR A 87 -29.06 43.35 4.73
CA THR A 87 -30.10 44.38 4.57
C THR A 87 -29.42 45.66 4.09
N PRO A 88 -29.77 46.20 2.91
CA PRO A 88 -29.26 47.50 2.48
C PRO A 88 -29.72 48.55 3.51
N HIS A 89 -28.80 49.39 3.95
CA HIS A 89 -29.13 50.48 4.84
C HIS A 89 -29.93 51.50 4.01
N SER A 90 -31.22 51.69 4.27
CA SER A 90 -31.96 52.74 3.57
C SER A 90 -31.41 54.08 4.04
N ALA A 91 -30.69 54.79 3.17
CA ALA A 91 -30.31 56.17 3.42
C ALA A 91 -31.59 56.98 3.69
N ALA A 92 -31.75 57.47 4.92
CA ALA A 92 -32.59 58.63 5.15
C ALA A 92 -32.00 59.79 4.35
N GLU A 93 -32.88 60.53 3.71
CA GLU A 93 -32.60 61.55 2.69
C GLU A 93 -31.46 62.53 3.04
N ALA A 94 -30.70 62.89 2.00
CA ALA A 94 -29.75 64.01 1.89
C ALA A 94 -28.30 63.80 2.41
N GLY A 95 -27.42 63.30 1.53
CA GLY A 95 -25.96 63.43 1.69
C GLY A 95 -25.16 62.60 0.68
N PRO A 96 -23.89 62.96 0.34
CA PRO A 96 -23.13 62.32 -0.72
C PRO A 96 -22.80 60.85 -0.38
N VAL A 97 -22.97 59.99 -1.36
CA VAL A 97 -22.93 58.52 -1.26
C VAL A 97 -21.53 58.03 -0.85
N PHE A 98 -21.31 57.88 0.45
CA PHE A 98 -20.23 57.04 0.98
C PHE A 98 -20.63 55.58 0.77
N ARG A 99 -19.68 54.72 0.34
CA ARG A 99 -19.88 53.26 0.19
C ARG A 99 -20.64 52.70 1.39
N GLU A 100 -21.91 52.37 1.18
CA GLU A 100 -22.83 51.92 2.23
C GLU A 100 -22.30 50.62 2.86
N LYS A 101 -22.18 50.60 4.18
CA LYS A 101 -21.92 49.35 4.93
C LYS A 101 -23.24 48.60 5.04
N ASN A 102 -23.41 47.54 4.26
CA ASN A 102 -24.54 46.62 4.42
C ASN A 102 -24.61 46.12 5.88
N GLU A 103 -25.79 46.12 6.49
CA GLU A 103 -26.00 45.52 7.82
C GLU A 103 -26.12 44.00 7.62
N ILE A 104 -25.12 43.26 8.13
CA ILE A 104 -25.08 41.80 8.06
C ILE A 104 -25.76 41.24 9.32
N LYS A 105 -26.89 40.53 9.15
CA LYS A 105 -27.56 39.82 10.25
C LYS A 105 -27.45 38.32 10.07
N VAL A 106 -26.93 37.63 11.07
CA VAL A 106 -26.94 36.16 11.15
C VAL A 106 -28.34 35.70 11.54
N ILE A 107 -28.87 34.69 10.86
CA ILE A 107 -30.13 34.03 11.24
C ILE A 107 -29.79 32.90 12.21
N PRO A 108 -30.18 32.99 13.50
CA PRO A 108 -29.89 31.94 14.47
C PRO A 108 -30.58 30.63 14.10
N GLY A 109 -29.82 29.53 14.10
CA GLY A 109 -30.34 28.18 13.84
C GLY A 109 -30.52 27.81 12.36
N GLU A 110 -30.27 28.73 11.42
CA GLU A 110 -30.29 28.44 9.99
C GLU A 110 -28.86 28.34 9.42
N PHE A 111 -28.58 27.26 8.70
CA PHE A 111 -27.26 26.99 8.14
C PHE A 111 -27.33 26.75 6.63
N ILE A 112 -26.31 27.23 5.91
CA ILE A 112 -26.10 26.96 4.48
C ILE A 112 -25.00 25.90 4.34
N ALA A 113 -25.32 24.82 3.63
CA ALA A 113 -24.34 23.81 3.23
C ALA A 113 -23.35 24.41 2.22
N GLY A 114 -22.05 24.20 2.47
CA GLY A 114 -20.95 24.65 1.64
C GLY A 114 -20.25 23.48 0.96
N GLU A 115 -18.93 23.49 1.01
CA GLU A 115 -18.09 22.48 0.35
C GLU A 115 -18.27 21.11 0.99
N GLN A 116 -18.41 20.08 0.14
CA GLN A 116 -18.36 18.68 0.51
C GLN A 116 -16.91 18.19 0.51
N SER A 117 -16.59 17.31 1.45
CA SER A 117 -15.31 16.63 1.56
C SER A 117 -15.50 15.18 1.95
N GLU A 118 -14.53 14.34 1.62
CA GLU A 118 -14.52 12.93 2.00
C GLU A 118 -13.34 12.65 2.91
N ARG A 119 -13.60 11.86 3.96
CA ARG A 119 -12.59 11.35 4.86
C ARG A 119 -12.68 9.85 4.90
N VAL A 120 -11.56 9.18 4.65
CA VAL A 120 -11.46 7.72 4.70
C VAL A 120 -10.76 7.30 5.97
N GLU A 121 -11.39 6.40 6.70
CA GLU A 121 -10.84 5.73 7.88
C GLU A 121 -10.64 4.24 7.57
N ILE A 122 -9.46 3.71 7.89
CA ILE A 122 -9.18 2.28 7.80
C ILE A 122 -9.30 1.70 9.20
N ILE A 123 -10.22 0.77 9.37
CA ILE A 123 -10.43 0.06 10.63
C ILE A 123 -9.85 -1.34 10.47
N ASP A 124 -8.79 -1.64 11.21
CA ASP A 124 -8.19 -2.97 11.22
C ASP A 124 -9.11 -3.96 11.94
N GLY A 125 -9.31 -5.11 11.29
CA GLY A 125 -10.11 -6.22 11.78
C GLY A 125 -9.26 -7.38 12.29
N ASN A 126 -9.94 -8.50 12.51
CA ASN A 126 -9.30 -9.74 12.96
C ASN A 126 -8.48 -10.39 11.82
N PRO A 127 -7.55 -11.31 12.16
CA PRO A 127 -6.91 -12.17 11.17
C PRO A 127 -7.94 -12.91 10.29
N LEU A 128 -7.55 -13.26 9.07
CA LEU A 128 -8.40 -13.97 8.11
C LEU A 128 -8.01 -15.46 8.06
N PRO A 129 -8.58 -16.32 8.92
CA PRO A 129 -8.15 -17.70 9.03
C PRO A 129 -8.71 -18.59 7.92
N ASN A 130 -7.89 -19.53 7.43
CA ASN A 130 -8.29 -20.52 6.43
C ASN A 130 -8.84 -19.96 5.10
N GLU A 131 -8.57 -18.69 4.82
CA GLU A 131 -8.99 -18.01 3.61
C GLU A 131 -7.99 -18.25 2.47
N THR A 132 -8.49 -18.11 1.24
CA THR A 132 -7.70 -18.36 0.02
C THR A 132 -7.50 -17.06 -0.73
N PHE A 133 -6.24 -16.79 -1.09
CA PHE A 133 -5.86 -15.61 -1.86
C PHE A 133 -5.11 -16.03 -3.12
N SER A 134 -5.29 -15.29 -4.21
CA SER A 134 -4.43 -15.41 -5.39
C SER A 134 -3.43 -14.27 -5.46
N ILE A 135 -2.18 -14.57 -5.83
CA ILE A 135 -1.09 -13.63 -6.02
C ILE A 135 -0.79 -13.52 -7.51
N ASN A 136 -0.94 -12.31 -8.07
CA ASN A 136 -0.80 -12.00 -9.49
C ASN A 136 -1.65 -12.90 -10.42
N GLY A 137 -2.72 -13.51 -9.90
CA GLY A 137 -3.56 -14.47 -10.63
C GLY A 137 -2.88 -15.80 -10.97
N VAL A 138 -1.62 -16.00 -10.55
CA VAL A 138 -0.83 -17.20 -10.89
C VAL A 138 -0.75 -18.17 -9.72
N PHE A 139 -0.57 -17.65 -8.51
CA PHE A 139 -0.31 -18.48 -7.33
C PHE A 139 -1.46 -18.40 -6.35
N THR A 140 -1.85 -19.53 -5.78
CA THR A 140 -2.86 -19.58 -4.73
C THR A 140 -2.20 -19.88 -3.39
N VAL A 141 -2.51 -19.07 -2.40
CA VAL A 141 -2.08 -19.26 -1.01
C VAL A 141 -3.29 -19.43 -0.10
N LYS A 142 -3.12 -20.25 0.93
CA LYS A 142 -4.13 -20.47 1.95
C LYS A 142 -3.57 -20.10 3.31
N THR A 143 -4.31 -19.28 4.06
CA THR A 143 -3.90 -18.87 5.40
C THR A 143 -4.17 -19.97 6.43
N ASP A 144 -3.41 -19.97 7.51
CA ASP A 144 -3.62 -20.81 8.69
C ASP A 144 -4.69 -20.19 9.63
N ASN A 145 -4.82 -20.74 10.84
CA ASN A 145 -5.78 -20.26 11.84
C ASN A 145 -5.45 -18.86 12.39
N GLU A 146 -4.24 -18.35 12.17
CA GLU A 146 -3.81 -17.01 12.58
C GLU A 146 -3.83 -16.02 11.41
N GLY A 147 -4.38 -16.39 10.26
CA GLY A 147 -4.37 -15.56 9.06
C GLY A 147 -3.00 -15.44 8.40
N LYS A 148 -2.07 -16.36 8.69
CA LYS A 148 -0.71 -16.34 8.14
C LYS A 148 -0.54 -17.36 7.04
N CYS A 149 0.30 -17.04 6.07
CA CYS A 149 0.77 -17.98 5.05
C CYS A 149 2.30 -17.96 5.02
N LEU A 150 2.89 -19.10 5.38
CA LEU A 150 4.31 -19.35 5.17
C LEU A 150 4.55 -19.63 3.69
N ASP A 151 5.36 -18.80 3.04
CA ASP A 151 5.75 -18.98 1.63
C ASP A 151 6.80 -20.11 1.51
N LYS A 152 6.35 -21.35 1.72
CA LYS A 152 7.21 -22.55 1.66
C LYS A 152 7.90 -22.67 0.30
N LYS A 153 7.19 -22.33 -0.77
CA LYS A 153 7.73 -22.35 -2.14
C LYS A 153 8.63 -21.16 -2.44
N GLN A 154 8.73 -20.18 -1.54
CA GLN A 154 9.52 -18.97 -1.67
C GLN A 154 9.25 -18.19 -2.96
N ILE A 155 7.99 -18.21 -3.42
CA ILE A 155 7.54 -17.54 -4.64
C ILE A 155 7.80 -16.04 -4.56
N ILE A 156 7.65 -15.44 -3.37
CA ILE A 156 7.91 -14.01 -3.15
C ILE A 156 9.38 -13.68 -3.43
N LEU A 157 10.30 -14.56 -3.04
CA LEU A 157 11.72 -14.38 -3.32
C LEU A 157 12.03 -14.53 -4.82
N GLU A 158 11.25 -15.32 -5.56
CA GLU A 158 11.47 -15.51 -7.00
C GLU A 158 11.30 -14.23 -7.81
N PHE A 159 10.35 -13.37 -7.43
CA PHE A 159 10.20 -12.04 -8.04
C PHE A 159 11.41 -11.13 -7.86
N MET A 160 12.26 -11.43 -6.88
CA MET A 160 13.46 -10.66 -6.53
C MET A 160 14.76 -11.42 -6.79
N ASP A 161 14.72 -12.57 -7.49
CA ASP A 161 15.93 -13.32 -7.87
C ASP A 161 16.79 -12.57 -8.89
N ASP A 162 16.16 -11.80 -9.78
CA ASP A 162 16.89 -10.93 -10.69
C ASP A 162 17.41 -9.68 -9.97
N LEU A 163 18.74 -9.51 -9.96
CA LEU A 163 19.39 -8.34 -9.40
C LEU A 163 19.07 -7.03 -10.16
N SER A 164 18.57 -7.12 -11.39
CA SER A 164 18.11 -5.96 -12.16
C SER A 164 16.75 -5.44 -11.68
N VAL A 165 15.93 -6.30 -11.05
CA VAL A 165 14.59 -5.96 -10.57
C VAL A 165 14.65 -5.43 -9.15
N ASN A 166 14.56 -4.11 -8.99
CA ASN A 166 14.59 -3.46 -7.67
C ASN A 166 13.22 -3.20 -7.06
N SER A 167 12.15 -3.39 -7.83
CA SER A 167 10.78 -3.28 -7.36
C SER A 167 9.84 -4.12 -8.23
N CYS A 168 8.85 -4.75 -7.63
CA CYS A 168 7.74 -5.37 -8.32
C CYS A 168 6.42 -5.14 -7.56
N THR A 169 5.31 -5.13 -8.29
CA THR A 169 3.97 -5.04 -7.68
C THR A 169 3.39 -6.45 -7.57
N LEU A 170 2.97 -6.81 -6.36
CA LEU A 170 2.21 -8.01 -6.06
C LEU A 170 0.74 -7.62 -5.88
N THR A 171 -0.14 -8.28 -6.64
CA THR A 171 -1.59 -8.12 -6.55
C THR A 171 -2.17 -9.31 -5.82
N PHE A 172 -2.78 -9.07 -4.67
CA PHE A 172 -3.49 -10.06 -3.88
C PHE A 172 -4.98 -9.93 -4.17
N LYS A 173 -5.64 -11.05 -4.46
CA LYS A 173 -7.08 -11.11 -4.72
C LYS A 173 -7.76 -12.09 -3.78
N HIS A 174 -8.90 -11.66 -3.26
CA HIS A 174 -9.81 -12.45 -2.46
C HIS A 174 -11.23 -12.35 -3.04
N ASP A 175 -11.93 -13.48 -3.15
CA ASP A 175 -13.21 -13.57 -3.86
C ASP A 175 -14.28 -12.61 -3.31
N LYS A 176 -14.26 -12.35 -1.99
CA LYS A 176 -15.25 -11.50 -1.32
C LYS A 176 -14.74 -10.12 -0.92
N LEU A 177 -13.42 -9.98 -0.70
CA LEU A 177 -12.82 -8.78 -0.07
C LEU A 177 -12.12 -7.89 -1.11
N GLY A 178 -12.16 -8.29 -2.38
CA GLY A 178 -11.61 -7.55 -3.51
C GLY A 178 -10.12 -7.79 -3.72
N GLU A 179 -9.45 -6.76 -4.21
CA GLU A 179 -8.05 -6.80 -4.61
C GLU A 179 -7.23 -5.75 -3.87
N LYS A 180 -5.98 -6.09 -3.57
CA LYS A 180 -5.00 -5.20 -2.96
C LYS A 180 -3.67 -5.32 -3.65
N GLU A 181 -3.04 -4.18 -3.89
CA GLU A 181 -1.69 -4.11 -4.41
C GLU A 181 -0.69 -3.89 -3.27
N PHE A 182 0.51 -4.41 -3.48
CA PHE A 182 1.63 -4.36 -2.57
C PHE A 182 2.92 -4.22 -3.38
N VAL A 183 3.66 -3.13 -3.18
CA VAL A 183 4.94 -2.93 -3.86
C VAL A 183 6.04 -3.56 -3.02
N LEU A 184 6.68 -4.59 -3.55
CA LEU A 184 7.86 -5.22 -2.99
C LEU A 184 9.11 -4.56 -3.59
N THR A 185 9.99 -4.05 -2.75
CA THR A 185 11.26 -3.43 -3.18
C THR A 185 12.48 -4.17 -2.67
N ARG A 186 13.62 -3.94 -3.31
CA ARG A 186 14.94 -4.27 -2.81
C ARG A 186 15.81 -3.01 -2.90
N GLU A 187 15.69 -2.16 -1.89
CA GLU A 187 16.42 -0.90 -1.79
C GLU A 187 17.80 -1.11 -1.16
N LEU A 188 18.76 -1.46 -2.01
CA LEU A 188 20.14 -1.73 -1.60
C LEU A 188 20.92 -0.47 -1.17
N LEU A 189 20.52 0.71 -1.65
CA LEU A 189 21.29 1.97 -1.53
C LEU A 189 20.60 3.03 -0.66
N LYS A 190 19.35 2.82 -0.24
CA LYS A 190 18.46 3.88 0.27
C LYS A 190 18.05 3.73 1.73
N ARG A 191 18.77 2.93 2.51
CA ARG A 191 18.61 2.94 3.97
C ARG A 191 19.26 4.18 4.57
N SER A 192 18.65 5.33 4.31
CA SER A 192 18.87 6.52 5.11
C SER A 192 18.26 6.23 6.49
N ASN A 193 18.92 6.69 7.56
CA ASN A 193 18.43 6.58 8.94
C ASN A 193 17.14 7.40 9.20
N GLN A 194 16.36 7.73 8.18
CA GLN A 194 15.11 8.43 8.35
C GLN A 194 13.97 7.42 8.55
N PRO A 195 13.25 7.49 9.68
CA PRO A 195 12.01 6.72 9.80
C PRO A 195 11.08 7.15 8.66
N ARG A 196 10.64 6.18 7.84
CA ARG A 196 9.56 6.39 6.87
C ARG A 196 8.25 6.55 7.65
N THR A 197 8.05 7.69 8.29
CA THR A 197 6.76 8.13 8.84
C THR A 197 5.92 8.73 7.72
N VAL A 198 5.65 7.95 6.67
CA VAL A 198 4.53 8.28 5.78
C VAL A 198 3.29 7.75 6.48
N LYS A 199 2.45 8.65 7.01
CA LYS A 199 1.10 8.25 7.43
C LYS A 199 0.44 7.60 6.22
N PRO A 200 -0.02 6.34 6.30
CA PRO A 200 -0.68 5.71 5.18
C PRO A 200 -1.89 6.55 4.78
N THR A 201 -1.90 7.02 3.54
CA THR A 201 -3.08 7.58 2.89
C THR A 201 -3.81 6.41 2.23
N PRO A 202 -5.15 6.44 2.07
CA PRO A 202 -5.92 5.33 1.52
C PRO A 202 -5.46 4.88 0.12
N ASP A 203 -4.90 5.82 -0.66
CA ASP A 203 -4.41 5.59 -2.02
C ASP A 203 -2.93 5.21 -2.07
N THR A 204 -2.25 5.17 -0.92
CA THR A 204 -0.82 4.82 -0.89
C THR A 204 -0.70 3.31 -0.97
N ILE A 205 -0.20 2.81 -2.10
CA ILE A 205 0.12 1.39 -2.22
C ILE A 205 1.23 1.08 -1.20
N PRO A 206 1.01 0.12 -0.28
CA PRO A 206 2.01 -0.22 0.72
C PRO A 206 3.29 -0.68 0.03
N THR A 207 4.41 -0.07 0.43
CA THR A 207 5.74 -0.40 -0.07
C THR A 207 6.52 -1.10 1.03
N VAL A 208 7.00 -2.30 0.77
CA VAL A 208 7.81 -3.07 1.73
C VAL A 208 9.14 -3.44 1.11
N ASP A 209 10.21 -3.15 1.84
CA ASP A 209 11.55 -3.59 1.47
C ASP A 209 11.78 -5.04 1.91
N ILE A 210 12.13 -5.90 0.97
CA ILE A 210 12.32 -7.32 1.24
C ILE A 210 13.45 -7.55 2.25
N LEU A 211 14.52 -6.77 2.17
CA LEU A 211 15.67 -6.91 3.06
C LEU A 211 15.31 -6.44 4.47
N GLU A 212 14.42 -5.45 4.61
CA GLU A 212 13.87 -5.00 5.89
C GLU A 212 12.93 -6.05 6.49
N ALA A 213 12.09 -6.68 5.66
CA ALA A 213 11.24 -7.79 6.09
C ALA A 213 12.06 -8.97 6.66
N PHE A 214 13.27 -9.19 6.13
CA PHE A 214 14.24 -10.15 6.67
C PHE A 214 15.05 -9.64 7.88
N GLY A 215 14.86 -8.40 8.31
CA GLY A 215 15.63 -7.77 9.38
C GLY A 215 17.11 -7.61 9.06
N LEU A 216 17.49 -7.64 7.78
CA LEU A 216 18.89 -7.61 7.35
C LEU A 216 19.35 -6.18 7.22
N ASP A 217 20.45 -5.79 7.87
CA ASP A 217 21.08 -4.50 7.63
C ASP A 217 21.91 -4.54 6.33
N PHE A 218 21.63 -3.61 5.42
CA PHE A 218 22.34 -3.44 4.15
C PHE A 218 23.05 -2.08 4.06
N THR A 219 23.35 -1.46 5.20
CA THR A 219 24.12 -0.21 5.23
C THR A 219 25.48 -0.41 4.57
N GLN A 220 25.76 0.38 3.53
CA GLN A 220 26.97 0.26 2.75
C GLN A 220 28.19 0.71 3.57
N LEU A 221 29.06 -0.25 3.89
CA LEU A 221 30.32 0.02 4.59
C LEU A 221 31.44 0.29 3.58
N ARG A 222 32.31 1.27 3.88
CA ARG A 222 33.44 1.66 2.99
C ARG A 222 34.57 0.63 2.98
N SER A 223 34.68 -0.23 4.00
CA SER A 223 35.69 -1.28 4.11
C SER A 223 35.05 -2.65 3.95
N ILE A 224 35.11 -3.21 2.75
CA ILE A 224 34.43 -4.45 2.35
C ILE A 224 35.49 -5.56 2.18
N GLY A 225 36.02 -6.04 3.29
CA GLY A 225 36.91 -7.22 3.28
C GLY A 225 36.08 -8.49 3.47
N ARG A 226 36.38 -9.55 2.71
CA ARG A 226 35.84 -10.91 2.94
C ARG A 226 36.88 -11.83 3.62
N GLU A 227 37.92 -11.23 4.17
CA GLU A 227 38.97 -11.96 4.87
C GLU A 227 38.36 -12.71 6.06
N GLY A 228 38.57 -14.02 6.11
CA GLY A 228 37.96 -14.89 7.12
C GLY A 228 36.49 -15.24 6.86
N LEU A 229 35.90 -14.92 5.69
CA LEU A 229 34.59 -15.45 5.31
C LEU A 229 34.69 -16.97 5.07
N GLU A 230 33.89 -17.72 5.82
CA GLU A 230 33.66 -19.14 5.61
C GLU A 230 32.22 -19.37 5.18
N LEU A 231 32.05 -20.15 4.12
CA LEU A 231 30.76 -20.60 3.63
C LEU A 231 30.66 -22.11 3.77
N LYS A 232 29.62 -22.55 4.46
CA LYS A 232 29.18 -23.94 4.49
C LYS A 232 27.85 -24.05 3.76
N ILE A 233 27.77 -24.97 2.82
CA ILE A 233 26.57 -25.20 2.01
C ILE A 233 26.10 -26.62 2.29
N ASP A 234 24.87 -26.73 2.73
CA ASP A 234 24.16 -27.99 2.95
C ASP A 234 23.09 -28.13 1.86
N LEU A 235 23.27 -29.14 1.01
CA LEU A 235 22.39 -29.47 -0.11
C LEU A 235 22.25 -31.00 -0.14
N PRO A 236 21.03 -31.55 -0.28
CA PRO A 236 20.86 -33.00 -0.33
C PRO A 236 21.61 -33.60 -1.51
N GLU A 237 22.26 -34.74 -1.28
CA GLU A 237 23.03 -35.45 -2.31
C GLU A 237 22.18 -35.90 -3.51
N GLY A 238 20.88 -35.99 -3.32
CA GLY A 238 19.95 -36.28 -4.39
C GLY A 238 18.52 -35.86 -4.12
N ALA A 239 17.75 -35.79 -5.21
CA ALA A 239 16.38 -35.36 -5.18
C ALA A 239 15.50 -36.14 -6.15
N GLN A 240 14.24 -36.33 -5.76
CA GLN A 240 13.24 -36.96 -6.60
C GLN A 240 12.49 -35.88 -7.39
N PRO A 241 12.05 -36.16 -8.62
CA PRO A 241 11.14 -35.28 -9.34
C PRO A 241 9.88 -34.98 -8.51
N ASN A 242 9.35 -33.77 -8.65
CA ASN A 242 8.19 -33.26 -7.92
C ASN A 242 8.35 -33.21 -6.39
N THR A 243 9.59 -33.20 -5.89
CA THR A 243 9.87 -33.00 -4.47
C THR A 243 10.48 -31.65 -4.21
N ILE A 244 10.32 -31.15 -2.98
CA ILE A 244 10.97 -29.94 -2.52
C ILE A 244 12.28 -30.32 -1.85
N ILE A 245 13.37 -29.72 -2.29
CA ILE A 245 14.67 -29.79 -1.61
C ILE A 245 15.01 -28.47 -0.96
N THR A 246 15.77 -28.52 0.14
CA THR A 246 16.24 -27.34 0.85
C THR A 246 17.75 -27.23 0.66
N ALA A 247 18.22 -26.08 0.17
CA ALA A 247 19.62 -25.70 0.22
C ALA A 247 19.82 -24.69 1.34
N THR A 248 20.78 -24.93 2.23
CA THR A 248 21.08 -24.06 3.35
C THR A 248 22.49 -23.55 3.23
N VAL A 249 22.66 -22.23 3.21
CA VAL A 249 23.96 -21.56 3.18
C VAL A 249 24.19 -20.94 4.55
N THR A 250 25.26 -21.36 5.21
CA THR A 250 25.74 -20.79 6.46
C THR A 250 26.99 -19.97 6.18
N ALA A 251 26.94 -18.69 6.51
CA ALA A 251 28.05 -17.76 6.38
C ALA A 251 28.58 -17.38 7.77
N THR A 252 29.88 -17.56 7.96
CA THR A 252 30.58 -17.19 9.20
C THR A 252 31.69 -16.20 8.91
N ASN A 253 31.73 -15.10 9.66
CA ASN A 253 32.82 -14.14 9.59
C ASN A 253 33.87 -14.46 10.66
N LYS A 254 34.96 -15.13 10.28
CA LYS A 254 36.13 -15.41 11.13
C LYS A 254 37.20 -14.30 11.08
N GLY A 255 36.95 -13.25 10.30
CA GLY A 255 37.83 -12.09 10.22
C GLY A 255 37.67 -11.15 11.42
N ASN A 256 38.44 -10.06 11.39
CA ASN A 256 38.40 -9.00 12.40
C ASN A 256 37.63 -7.74 11.94
N ARG A 257 37.00 -7.78 10.77
CA ARG A 257 36.23 -6.67 10.17
C ARG A 257 34.84 -7.15 9.75
N THR A 258 33.86 -6.26 9.81
CA THR A 258 32.51 -6.54 9.32
C THR A 258 32.53 -6.77 7.81
N ILE A 259 31.86 -7.84 7.36
CA ILE A 259 31.61 -8.10 5.95
C ILE A 259 30.32 -7.37 5.58
N GLY A 260 30.42 -6.36 4.72
CA GLY A 260 29.26 -5.57 4.30
C GLY A 260 28.48 -6.24 3.17
N THR A 261 27.14 -6.11 3.21
CA THR A 261 26.24 -6.39 2.06
C THR A 261 26.44 -7.79 1.44
N LEU A 262 26.58 -8.81 2.28
CA LEU A 262 26.82 -10.19 1.86
C LEU A 262 25.57 -10.79 1.20
N MET A 263 25.75 -11.29 -0.02
CA MET A 263 24.77 -12.06 -0.77
C MET A 263 25.43 -13.24 -1.46
N VAL A 264 24.71 -14.35 -1.59
CA VAL A 264 25.13 -15.52 -2.35
C VAL A 264 24.12 -15.77 -3.46
N ARG A 265 24.61 -16.17 -4.63
CA ARG A 265 23.79 -16.51 -5.80
C ARG A 265 24.14 -17.91 -6.31
N THR A 266 23.15 -18.68 -6.72
CA THR A 266 23.37 -19.96 -7.39
C THR A 266 23.61 -19.79 -8.88
N PHE A 267 24.41 -20.69 -9.45
CA PHE A 267 24.72 -20.80 -10.86
C PHE A 267 24.51 -22.24 -11.30
N SER A 268 23.63 -22.46 -12.27
CA SER A 268 23.33 -23.78 -12.80
C SER A 268 22.96 -23.71 -14.29
N ARG A 269 23.07 -24.84 -14.98
CA ARG A 269 22.44 -25.01 -16.30
C ARG A 269 20.93 -25.24 -16.19
N GLU A 270 20.48 -25.64 -15.00
CA GLU A 270 19.09 -25.91 -14.69
C GLU A 270 18.40 -24.61 -14.27
N GLY A 271 17.45 -24.12 -15.07
CA GLY A 271 16.78 -22.83 -14.80
C GLY A 271 16.05 -22.76 -13.45
N TRP A 272 15.65 -23.90 -12.87
CA TRP A 272 15.00 -23.95 -11.55
C TRP A 272 15.99 -23.81 -10.38
N LEU A 273 17.29 -24.02 -10.61
CA LEU A 273 18.37 -23.83 -9.64
C LEU A 273 19.18 -22.55 -9.92
N ASP A 274 19.20 -22.07 -11.15
CA ASP A 274 20.03 -20.94 -11.55
C ASP A 274 19.50 -19.60 -11.00
N GLY A 275 20.44 -18.72 -10.65
CA GLY A 275 20.15 -17.32 -10.34
C GLY A 275 19.49 -17.05 -8.99
N LYS A 276 19.35 -18.05 -8.12
CA LYS A 276 18.62 -17.96 -6.85
C LYS A 276 19.44 -17.23 -5.79
N MET A 277 18.85 -16.22 -5.15
CA MET A 277 19.52 -15.31 -4.23
C MET A 277 19.40 -15.71 -2.75
N PHE A 278 20.47 -15.58 -1.99
CA PHE A 278 20.53 -15.77 -0.53
C PHE A 278 21.03 -14.47 0.10
N TYR A 279 20.27 -13.91 1.03
CA TYR A 279 20.54 -12.58 1.61
C TYR A 279 21.08 -12.71 3.03
N PHE A 280 22.23 -12.09 3.31
CA PHE A 280 22.84 -12.06 4.65
C PHE A 280 23.02 -10.64 5.19
N GLY A 281 23.13 -9.64 4.31
CA GLY A 281 23.37 -8.26 4.74
C GLY A 281 24.75 -8.10 5.39
N ASN A 282 24.85 -7.26 6.40
CA ASN A 282 26.08 -7.04 7.14
C ASN A 282 26.34 -8.18 8.14
N LEU A 283 27.56 -8.75 8.10
CA LEU A 283 27.98 -9.84 8.97
C LEU A 283 29.18 -9.39 9.83
N GLU A 284 28.94 -9.13 11.12
CA GLU A 284 29.96 -8.66 12.07
C GLU A 284 31.01 -9.75 12.36
N PRO A 285 32.22 -9.38 12.84
CA PRO A 285 33.24 -10.33 13.28
C PRO A 285 32.70 -11.35 14.30
N GLY A 286 33.02 -12.63 14.08
CA GLY A 286 32.58 -13.74 14.91
C GLY A 286 31.12 -14.17 14.73
N LYS A 287 30.32 -13.45 13.94
CA LYS A 287 28.91 -13.80 13.70
C LYS A 287 28.77 -14.89 12.65
N THR A 288 27.72 -15.68 12.82
CA THR A 288 27.27 -16.69 11.86
C THR A 288 25.80 -16.44 11.52
N MET A 289 25.48 -16.48 10.24
CA MET A 289 24.11 -16.37 9.74
C MET A 289 23.81 -17.52 8.80
N THR A 290 22.55 -17.92 8.74
CA THR A 290 22.09 -19.02 7.88
C THR A 290 20.89 -18.56 7.07
N PHE A 291 20.90 -18.90 5.78
CA PHE A 291 19.80 -18.65 4.86
C PHE A 291 19.51 -19.93 4.08
N SER A 292 18.25 -20.30 3.98
CA SER A 292 17.77 -21.51 3.34
C SER A 292 16.86 -21.15 2.17
N ARG A 293 17.07 -21.83 1.06
CA ARG A 293 16.18 -21.80 -0.11
C ARG A 293 15.53 -23.15 -0.31
N GLN A 294 14.26 -23.14 -0.69
CA GLN A 294 13.53 -24.32 -1.13
C GLN A 294 13.42 -24.32 -2.65
N PHE A 295 13.66 -25.47 -3.27
CA PHE A 295 13.56 -25.65 -4.71
C PHE A 295 12.59 -26.80 -5.01
N LEU A 296 11.61 -26.54 -5.86
CA LEU A 296 10.77 -27.58 -6.43
C LEU A 296 11.53 -28.24 -7.58
N VAL A 297 11.82 -29.53 -7.45
CA VAL A 297 12.47 -30.31 -8.50
C VAL A 297 11.44 -30.58 -9.62
N PRO A 298 11.68 -30.14 -10.86
CA PRO A 298 10.74 -30.36 -11.96
C PRO A 298 10.56 -31.86 -12.27
N ASP A 299 9.36 -32.24 -12.72
CA ASP A 299 9.02 -33.61 -13.14
C ASP A 299 9.98 -34.14 -14.23
N LYS A 300 10.43 -33.24 -15.11
CA LYS A 300 11.30 -33.52 -16.25
C LYS A 300 12.77 -33.18 -15.98
N ALA A 301 13.17 -32.98 -14.72
CA ALA A 301 14.58 -32.79 -14.39
C ALA A 301 15.38 -33.96 -14.98
N ALA A 302 16.46 -33.65 -15.71
CA ALA A 302 17.25 -34.66 -16.40
C ALA A 302 17.69 -35.76 -15.41
N ALA A 303 17.73 -37.02 -15.87
CA ALA A 303 18.22 -38.12 -15.04
C ALA A 303 19.73 -38.01 -14.73
N GLU A 304 20.42 -37.10 -15.41
CA GLU A 304 21.81 -36.74 -15.16
C GLU A 304 21.95 -35.91 -13.89
N ALA A 305 23.18 -35.79 -13.40
CA ALA A 305 23.44 -35.01 -12.21
C ALA A 305 23.25 -33.50 -12.51
N SER A 306 22.35 -32.84 -11.78
CA SER A 306 22.26 -31.38 -11.80
C SER A 306 23.44 -30.80 -11.03
N HIS A 307 24.17 -29.87 -11.66
CA HIS A 307 25.28 -29.18 -11.02
C HIS A 307 24.84 -27.78 -10.61
N VAL A 308 25.19 -27.38 -9.40
CA VAL A 308 24.93 -26.03 -8.91
C VAL A 308 26.18 -25.50 -8.22
N ALA A 309 26.59 -24.30 -8.61
CA ALA A 309 27.65 -23.57 -7.93
C ALA A 309 27.05 -22.41 -7.15
N PHE A 310 27.70 -22.04 -6.05
CA PHE A 310 27.34 -20.88 -5.24
C PHE A 310 28.48 -19.88 -5.34
N ALA A 311 28.15 -18.63 -5.66
CA ALA A 311 29.13 -17.56 -5.69
C ALA A 311 28.67 -16.38 -4.83
N VAL A 312 29.64 -15.71 -4.22
CA VAL A 312 29.41 -14.54 -3.38
C VAL A 312 29.42 -13.28 -4.24
N TRP A 313 28.37 -12.46 -4.09
CA TRP A 313 28.27 -11.18 -4.79
C TRP A 313 28.62 -10.01 -3.86
N ASN A 314 29.14 -8.92 -4.43
CA ASN A 314 29.22 -7.61 -3.78
C ASN A 314 28.69 -6.58 -4.80
N LEU A 315 27.81 -5.68 -4.35
CA LEU A 315 27.20 -4.65 -5.20
C LEU A 315 28.22 -3.75 -5.93
N LEU A 316 29.44 -3.62 -5.37
CA LEU A 316 30.51 -2.78 -5.92
C LEU A 316 31.77 -3.55 -6.35
N GLY A 317 31.80 -4.88 -6.20
CA GLY A 317 33.01 -5.67 -6.39
C GLY A 317 33.02 -6.47 -7.69
N ARG A 318 34.19 -6.61 -8.32
CA ARG A 318 34.41 -7.61 -9.37
C ARG A 318 33.99 -9.00 -8.85
N GLN A 319 33.29 -9.75 -9.70
CA GLN A 319 32.87 -11.12 -9.43
C GLN A 319 34.10 -12.03 -9.33
N GLN A 320 34.57 -12.33 -8.12
CA GLN A 320 35.47 -13.45 -7.79
C GLN A 320 35.79 -13.33 -6.32
N ASP A 321 35.60 -14.38 -5.53
CA ASP A 321 36.43 -14.62 -4.32
C ASP A 321 36.24 -16.07 -3.83
N GLN A 322 35.02 -16.63 -3.91
CA GLN A 322 34.78 -18.04 -3.58
C GLN A 322 33.65 -18.62 -4.44
N LEU A 323 33.99 -19.65 -5.22
CA LEU A 323 33.06 -20.50 -5.97
C LEU A 323 33.13 -21.89 -5.34
N GLN A 324 32.01 -22.37 -4.79
CA GLN A 324 31.88 -23.77 -4.38
C GLN A 324 30.88 -24.46 -5.30
N ALA A 325 31.29 -25.54 -5.93
CA ALA A 325 30.47 -26.31 -6.88
C ALA A 325 29.98 -27.61 -6.23
N PHE A 326 28.71 -27.91 -6.40
CA PHE A 326 28.02 -29.09 -5.87
C PHE A 326 27.39 -29.89 -7.01
N ARG A 327 27.24 -31.19 -6.77
CA ARG A 327 26.64 -32.14 -7.71
C ARG A 327 25.47 -32.82 -7.02
N LEU A 328 24.27 -32.57 -7.53
CA LEU A 328 23.03 -33.24 -7.12
C LEU A 328 22.84 -34.47 -8.01
N LYS A 329 22.74 -35.67 -7.43
CA LYS A 329 22.49 -36.90 -8.19
C LYS A 329 21.03 -37.30 -8.07
N ARG A 330 20.42 -37.82 -9.12
CA ARG A 330 19.10 -38.45 -8.99
C ARG A 330 19.23 -39.74 -8.18
N ARG A 331 18.35 -39.97 -7.20
CA ARG A 331 18.28 -41.24 -6.45
C ARG A 331 17.32 -42.22 -7.09
#